data_AF-A0AAN4YVL9-F1
#
_entry.id   AF-A0AAN4YVL9-F1
#
_cell.length_a   1.000
_cell.length_b   1.000
_cell.length_c   1.000
_cell.angle_alpha   90.00
_cell.angle_beta   90.00
_cell.angle_gamma   90.00
#
_symmetry.space_group_name_H-M   'P 1'
#
loop_
_entity.id
_entity.type
_entity.pdbx_description
1 polymer ?
#
loop_
_entity_poly.entity_id
_entity_poly.type
_entity_poly.pdbx_seq_one_letter_code
_entity_poly.pdbx_strand_id
1 'polypeptide(L)'
;MTSKVKVAAVQAEPVWNDLQGGVSKVISLIKDAAKNGAKVVGFPEIIQSFIDPTGTIVHHRRKIKPTHVERSYWGDGQADSLKTVAPSAFGNIGGLNCWEHTQPLLRYYEYAQNVDIHVASWPCLWNVPSWTYHASDEASSRFSQVMAMEGACFVLVCTQIQTPEGKVRSKLPDFD
;
A
#
# COMPACT_ATOMS: atom_id res chain seq x y z
N MET A 1 -8.25 21.21 8.92
CA MET A 1 -9.15 21.00 7.77
C MET A 1 -10.57 20.79 8.26
N THR A 2 -11.57 21.45 7.67
CA THR A 2 -12.98 21.37 8.09
C THR A 2 -13.88 20.58 7.14
N SER A 3 -13.33 20.03 6.05
CA SER A 3 -14.08 19.21 5.09
C SER A 3 -13.96 17.72 5.39
N LYS A 4 -15.10 17.01 5.38
CA LYS A 4 -15.13 15.56 5.42
C LYS A 4 -14.62 15.02 4.07
N VAL A 5 -13.66 14.11 4.11
CA VAL A 5 -13.13 13.40 2.93
C VAL A 5 -13.57 11.94 2.99
N LYS A 6 -14.16 11.43 1.90
CA LYS A 6 -14.43 9.99 1.76
C LYS A 6 -13.24 9.34 1.06
N VAL A 7 -12.74 8.26 1.61
CA VAL A 7 -11.58 7.51 1.09
C VAL A 7 -11.96 6.05 0.84
N ALA A 8 -11.19 5.34 0.02
CA ALA A 8 -11.36 3.92 -0.25
C ALA A 8 -10.05 3.16 -0.08
N ALA A 9 -10.07 2.04 0.65
CA ALA A 9 -8.96 1.11 0.76
C ALA A 9 -9.24 -0.11 -0.11
N VAL A 10 -8.30 -0.46 -0.99
CA VAL A 10 -8.48 -1.59 -1.91
C VAL A 10 -7.95 -2.87 -1.26
N GLN A 11 -8.80 -3.90 -1.27
CA GLN A 11 -8.41 -5.29 -1.04
C GLN A 11 -8.74 -6.09 -2.30
N ALA A 12 -7.72 -6.46 -3.06
CA ALA A 12 -7.93 -7.09 -4.37
C ALA A 12 -6.78 -8.00 -4.77
N GLU A 13 -7.14 -9.10 -5.43
CA GLU A 13 -6.18 -10.00 -6.05
C GLU A 13 -5.61 -9.37 -7.34
N PRO A 14 -4.33 -9.54 -7.67
CA PRO A 14 -3.83 -9.16 -9.00
C PRO A 14 -4.48 -10.01 -10.10
N VAL A 15 -4.37 -9.56 -11.35
CA VAL A 15 -4.62 -10.46 -12.49
C VAL A 15 -3.32 -11.18 -12.79
N TRP A 16 -3.22 -12.41 -12.29
CA TRP A 16 -2.01 -13.22 -12.37
C TRP A 16 -1.53 -13.38 -13.81
N ASN A 17 -0.25 -13.05 -14.06
CA ASN A 17 0.41 -13.21 -15.35
C ASN A 17 -0.24 -12.45 -16.53
N ASP A 18 -1.01 -11.39 -16.26
CA ASP A 18 -1.64 -10.54 -17.28
C ASP A 18 -1.58 -9.07 -16.88
N LEU A 19 -0.65 -8.35 -17.50
CA LEU A 19 -0.45 -6.91 -17.27
C LEU A 19 -1.67 -6.09 -17.67
N GLN A 20 -2.27 -6.36 -18.84
CA GLN A 20 -3.37 -5.55 -19.36
C GLN A 20 -4.65 -5.79 -18.57
N GLY A 21 -4.90 -7.05 -18.18
CA GLY A 21 -5.94 -7.39 -17.21
C GLY A 21 -5.73 -6.69 -15.88
N GLY A 22 -4.49 -6.64 -15.37
CA GLY A 22 -4.13 -5.92 -14.15
C GLY A 22 -4.46 -4.42 -14.23
N VAL A 23 -4.03 -3.75 -15.31
CA VAL A 23 -4.33 -2.32 -15.55
C VAL A 23 -5.84 -2.10 -15.64
N SER A 24 -6.55 -2.93 -16.40
CA SER A 24 -8.01 -2.84 -16.56
C SER A 24 -8.73 -3.00 -15.21
N LYS A 25 -8.27 -3.91 -14.36
CA LYS A 25 -8.80 -4.12 -13.01
C LYS A 25 -8.58 -2.91 -12.11
N VAL A 26 -7.38 -2.33 -12.10
CA VAL A 26 -7.10 -1.09 -11.34
C VAL A 26 -8.01 0.04 -11.79
N ILE A 27 -8.19 0.25 -13.10
CA ILE A 27 -9.09 1.27 -13.64
C ILE A 27 -10.53 1.03 -13.17
N SER A 28 -11.00 -0.22 -13.18
CA SER A 28 -12.34 -0.57 -12.68
C SER A 28 -12.50 -0.21 -11.20
N LEU A 29 -11.54 -0.57 -10.36
CA LEU A 29 -11.56 -0.27 -8.93
C LEU A 29 -11.56 1.24 -8.65
N ILE A 30 -10.81 2.03 -9.42
CA ILE A 30 -10.84 3.49 -9.34
C ILE A 30 -12.24 4.03 -9.69
N LYS A 31 -12.84 3.53 -10.78
CA LYS A 31 -14.20 3.93 -11.21
C LYS A 31 -15.25 3.57 -10.17
N ASP A 32 -15.16 2.38 -9.57
CA ASP A 32 -16.10 1.93 -8.54
C ASP A 32 -15.95 2.77 -7.25
N ALA A 33 -14.73 3.08 -6.82
CA ALA A 33 -14.48 3.96 -5.69
C ALA A 33 -15.03 5.38 -5.96
N ALA A 34 -14.81 5.91 -7.17
CA ALA A 34 -15.33 7.21 -7.59
C ALA A 34 -16.87 7.25 -7.63
N LYS A 35 -17.51 6.19 -8.15
CA LYS A 35 -18.98 6.03 -8.13
C LYS A 35 -19.53 6.05 -6.71
N ASN A 36 -18.77 5.53 -5.75
CA ASN A 36 -19.10 5.57 -4.32
C ASN A 36 -18.69 6.89 -3.63
N GLY A 37 -18.17 7.87 -4.37
CA GLY A 37 -17.83 9.20 -3.87
C GLY A 37 -16.48 9.32 -3.16
N ALA A 38 -15.60 8.31 -3.26
CA ALA A 38 -14.24 8.40 -2.74
C ALA A 38 -13.43 9.48 -3.48
N LYS A 39 -12.59 10.19 -2.74
CA LYS A 39 -11.67 11.24 -3.23
C LYS A 39 -10.21 10.81 -3.23
N VAL A 40 -9.88 9.82 -2.40
CA VAL A 40 -8.57 9.17 -2.32
C VAL A 40 -8.79 7.66 -2.33
N VAL A 41 -8.00 6.93 -3.09
CA VAL A 41 -8.06 5.47 -3.20
C VAL A 41 -6.67 4.90 -2.93
N GLY A 42 -6.53 4.12 -1.87
CA GLY A 42 -5.30 3.41 -1.53
C GLY A 42 -5.25 2.03 -2.17
N PHE A 43 -4.06 1.58 -2.56
CA PHE A 43 -3.84 0.29 -3.24
C PHE A 43 -2.84 -0.60 -2.49
N PRO A 44 -2.87 -1.92 -2.74
CA PRO A 44 -1.96 -2.88 -2.09
C PRO A 44 -0.48 -2.72 -2.44
N GLU A 45 0.38 -3.52 -1.79
CA GLU A 45 1.83 -3.56 -2.04
C GLU A 45 2.17 -3.67 -3.53
N ILE A 46 3.29 -3.02 -3.89
CA ILE A 46 3.89 -2.79 -5.23
C ILE A 46 3.32 -1.60 -6.03
N ILE A 47 2.26 -0.96 -5.54
CA ILE A 47 1.71 0.27 -6.14
C ILE A 47 2.15 1.47 -5.30
N GLN A 48 3.22 2.14 -5.74
CA GLN A 48 3.86 3.27 -5.02
C GLN A 48 3.92 4.55 -5.87
N SER A 49 2.98 4.69 -6.81
CA SER A 49 2.78 5.87 -7.64
C SER A 49 1.50 6.61 -7.22
N PHE A 50 1.60 7.91 -7.06
CA PHE A 50 0.50 8.79 -6.66
C PHE A 50 0.07 9.57 -7.90
N ILE A 51 -1.19 9.41 -8.27
CA ILE A 51 -1.77 10.03 -9.45
C ILE A 51 -2.83 11.01 -8.99
N ASP A 52 -2.72 12.26 -9.43
CA ASP A 52 -3.69 13.29 -9.09
C ASP A 52 -4.98 13.18 -9.95
N PRO A 53 -6.03 13.96 -9.66
CA PRO A 53 -7.28 13.92 -10.43
C PRO A 53 -7.15 14.33 -11.92
N THR A 54 -6.02 14.93 -12.32
CA THR A 54 -5.74 15.28 -13.73
C THR A 54 -5.11 14.12 -14.49
N GLY A 55 -4.73 13.04 -13.80
CA GLY A 55 -4.01 11.91 -14.37
C GLY A 55 -2.49 12.07 -14.34
N THR A 56 -1.97 13.07 -13.62
CA THR A 56 -0.53 13.33 -13.52
C THR A 56 0.07 12.52 -12.37
N ILE A 57 1.21 11.86 -12.59
CA ILE A 57 2.00 11.24 -11.52
C ILE A 57 2.68 12.37 -10.74
N VAL A 58 2.16 12.67 -9.55
CA VAL A 58 2.68 13.76 -8.69
C VAL A 58 3.74 13.26 -7.71
N HIS A 59 3.79 11.96 -7.49
CA HIS A 59 4.79 11.33 -6.64
C HIS A 59 5.00 9.87 -7.05
N HIS A 60 6.24 9.40 -6.99
CA HIS A 60 6.60 8.02 -7.29
C HIS A 60 7.79 7.66 -6.39
N ARG A 61 7.67 6.55 -5.66
CA ARG A 61 8.71 6.12 -4.72
C ARG A 61 9.03 4.64 -4.88
N ARG A 62 10.24 4.27 -4.45
CA ARG A 62 10.70 2.88 -4.36
C ARG A 62 10.82 2.48 -2.89
N LYS A 63 10.46 1.22 -2.58
CA LYS A 63 10.66 0.65 -1.24
C LYS A 63 12.14 0.80 -0.86
N ILE A 64 12.43 1.42 0.28
CA ILE A 64 13.82 1.74 0.68
C ILE A 64 14.66 0.47 0.77
N LYS A 65 14.12 -0.55 1.42
CA LYS A 65 14.79 -1.85 1.53
C LYS A 65 13.82 -3.00 1.26
N PRO A 66 14.00 -3.75 0.16
CA PRO A 66 13.29 -5.00 -0.05
C PRO A 66 13.53 -5.98 1.10
N THR A 67 12.50 -6.72 1.49
CA THR A 67 12.50 -7.60 2.64
C THR A 67 12.84 -9.03 2.24
N HIS A 68 13.78 -9.67 2.94
CA HIS A 68 14.05 -11.11 2.76
C HIS A 68 14.28 -11.48 1.27
N VAL A 69 13.56 -12.48 0.76
CA VAL A 69 13.63 -12.99 -0.63
C VAL A 69 13.31 -11.93 -1.69
N GLU A 70 12.62 -10.85 -1.34
CA GLU A 70 12.39 -9.73 -2.26
C GLU A 70 13.71 -9.18 -2.82
N ARG A 71 14.81 -9.26 -2.05
CA ARG A 71 16.15 -8.77 -2.44
C ARG A 71 16.78 -9.52 -3.61
N SER A 72 16.29 -10.71 -3.96
CA SER A 72 16.79 -11.41 -5.16
C SER A 72 16.19 -10.86 -6.45
N TYR A 73 15.13 -10.04 -6.38
CA TYR A 73 14.41 -9.52 -7.54
C TYR A 73 14.40 -7.99 -7.63
N TRP A 74 14.31 -7.30 -6.49
CA TRP A 74 14.18 -5.84 -6.43
C TRP A 74 15.41 -5.16 -5.82
N GLY A 75 15.72 -3.98 -6.34
CA GLY A 75 16.78 -3.11 -5.82
C GLY A 75 16.28 -2.15 -4.73
N ASP A 76 17.24 -1.55 -4.02
CA ASP A 76 16.98 -0.59 -2.94
C ASP A 76 16.49 0.76 -3.48
N GLY A 77 15.53 1.37 -2.77
CA GLY A 77 15.15 2.76 -2.95
C GLY A 77 16.29 3.71 -2.57
N GLN A 78 16.29 4.90 -3.16
CA GLN A 78 17.33 5.92 -2.94
C GLN A 78 16.76 7.10 -2.13
N ALA A 79 17.60 8.12 -1.90
CA ALA A 79 17.25 9.26 -1.05
C ALA A 79 15.96 9.99 -1.49
N ASP A 80 15.68 10.03 -2.80
CA ASP A 80 14.44 10.59 -3.35
C ASP A 80 13.18 9.88 -2.86
N SER A 81 13.29 8.57 -2.57
CA SER A 81 12.20 7.71 -2.10
C SER A 81 11.91 7.85 -0.60
N LEU A 82 12.73 8.63 0.12
CA LEU A 82 12.46 9.01 1.51
C LEU A 82 11.38 10.08 1.61
N LYS A 83 11.15 10.85 0.54
CA LYS A 83 9.93 11.64 0.44
C LYS A 83 8.78 10.65 0.29
N THR A 84 7.89 10.63 1.26
CA THR A 84 6.79 9.65 1.38
C THR A 84 5.43 10.31 1.27
N VAL A 85 5.38 11.65 1.33
CA VAL A 85 4.14 12.43 1.37
C VAL A 85 4.00 13.33 0.14
N ALA A 86 2.81 13.33 -0.44
CA ALA A 86 2.40 14.22 -1.52
C ALA A 86 1.22 15.11 -1.08
N PRO A 87 1.27 16.43 -1.29
CA PRO A 87 0.15 17.31 -0.98
C PRO A 87 -1.01 17.09 -1.95
N SER A 88 -2.24 17.25 -1.48
CA SER A 88 -3.44 17.19 -2.31
C SER A 88 -4.54 18.15 -1.81
N ALA A 89 -5.58 18.34 -2.61
CA ALA A 89 -6.77 19.09 -2.21
C ALA A 89 -7.57 18.41 -1.07
N PHE A 90 -7.24 17.17 -0.72
CA PHE A 90 -7.90 16.36 0.30
C PHE A 90 -6.99 16.09 1.52
N GLY A 91 -5.87 16.80 1.62
CA GLY A 91 -4.85 16.65 2.64
C GLY A 91 -3.56 16.02 2.13
N ASN A 92 -2.57 15.90 3.01
CA ASN A 92 -1.28 15.32 2.71
C ASN A 92 -1.39 13.78 2.73
N ILE A 93 -1.14 13.17 1.58
CA ILE A 93 -1.27 11.72 1.39
C ILE A 93 0.12 11.10 1.48
N GLY A 94 0.30 10.21 2.44
CA GLY A 94 1.53 9.44 2.66
C GLY A 94 1.36 7.98 2.25
N GLY A 95 2.47 7.29 2.02
CA GLY A 95 2.44 5.86 1.74
C GLY A 95 3.77 5.17 2.01
N LEU A 96 3.67 4.03 2.69
CA LEU A 96 4.78 3.10 2.91
C LEU A 96 4.38 1.71 2.43
N ASN A 97 5.40 0.90 2.15
CA ASN A 97 5.21 -0.41 1.55
C ASN A 97 5.72 -1.52 2.48
N CYS A 98 4.80 -2.35 2.98
CA CYS A 98 5.08 -3.58 3.73
C CYS A 98 5.99 -3.30 4.93
N TRP A 99 7.15 -3.94 5.06
CA TRP A 99 8.02 -3.77 6.23
C TRP A 99 8.73 -2.41 6.34
N GLU A 100 8.45 -1.45 5.47
CA GLU A 100 8.77 -0.04 5.77
C GLU A 100 8.06 0.47 7.03
N HIS A 101 6.88 -0.07 7.36
CA HIS A 101 6.14 0.30 8.58
C HIS A 101 6.83 -0.13 9.89
N THR A 102 7.89 -0.94 9.85
CA THR A 102 8.66 -1.25 11.08
C THR A 102 9.86 -0.35 11.27
N GLN A 103 10.23 0.44 10.27
CA GLN A 103 11.42 1.29 10.32
C GLN A 103 11.11 2.59 11.05
N PRO A 104 11.54 2.78 12.32
CA PRO A 104 11.08 3.90 13.13
C PRO A 104 11.49 5.25 12.55
N LEU A 105 12.69 5.35 11.98
CA LEU A 105 13.19 6.58 11.36
C LEU A 105 12.41 6.95 10.10
N LEU A 106 11.97 5.96 9.30
CA LEU A 106 11.19 6.22 8.10
C LEU A 106 9.79 6.71 8.46
N ARG A 107 9.16 6.08 9.46
CA ARG A 107 7.86 6.52 10.00
C ARG A 107 7.94 7.93 10.58
N TYR A 108 8.95 8.19 11.42
CA TYR A 108 9.19 9.51 11.98
C TYR A 108 9.38 10.57 10.88
N TYR A 109 10.10 10.22 9.82
CA TYR A 109 10.31 11.13 8.69
C TYR A 109 9.03 11.37 7.88
N GLU A 110 8.13 10.40 7.76
CA GLU A 110 6.80 10.60 7.18
C GLU A 110 5.93 11.53 8.03
N TYR A 111 5.95 11.36 9.36
CA TYR A 111 5.23 12.25 10.28
C TYR A 111 5.74 13.69 10.20
N ALA A 112 7.06 13.86 10.11
CA ALA A 112 7.69 15.17 9.92
C ALA A 112 7.32 15.84 8.58
N GLN A 113 6.84 15.07 7.59
CA GLN A 113 6.28 15.57 6.33
C GLN A 113 4.78 15.93 6.45
N ASN A 114 4.20 15.91 7.66
CA ASN A 114 2.82 16.27 7.97
C ASN A 114 1.76 15.41 7.27
N VAL A 115 1.91 14.08 7.30
CA VAL A 115 0.91 13.16 6.74
C VAL A 115 -0.46 13.30 7.44
N ASP A 116 -1.53 13.45 6.66
CA ASP A 116 -2.91 13.44 7.17
C ASP A 116 -3.56 12.06 6.96
N ILE A 117 -3.30 11.46 5.79
CA ILE A 117 -3.86 10.19 5.35
C ILE A 117 -2.71 9.31 4.86
N HIS A 118 -2.43 8.24 5.59
CA HIS A 118 -1.40 7.27 5.28
C HIS A 118 -1.99 6.02 4.60
N VAL A 119 -1.44 5.63 3.46
CA VAL A 119 -1.77 4.38 2.76
C VAL A 119 -0.77 3.31 3.18
N ALA A 120 -1.24 2.35 4.00
CA ALA A 120 -0.46 1.21 4.42
C ALA A 120 -0.62 0.07 3.40
N SER A 121 0.30 -0.01 2.45
CA SER A 121 0.29 -1.00 1.37
C SER A 121 0.97 -2.30 1.81
N TRP A 122 0.19 -3.36 1.96
CA TRP A 122 0.66 -4.68 2.40
C TRP A 122 0.49 -5.74 1.29
N PRO A 123 1.24 -6.86 1.36
CA PRO A 123 1.03 -8.01 0.49
C PRO A 123 -0.28 -8.73 0.86
N CYS A 124 -0.43 -9.98 0.42
CA CYS A 124 -1.44 -10.84 1.00
C CYS A 124 -1.16 -11.01 2.49
N LEU A 125 -2.13 -10.65 3.33
CA LEU A 125 -2.06 -10.88 4.76
C LEU A 125 -2.57 -12.29 5.05
N TRP A 126 -1.64 -13.24 5.11
CA TRP A 126 -1.99 -14.62 5.41
C TRP A 126 -2.05 -14.85 6.91
N ASN A 127 -3.01 -15.67 7.33
CA ASN A 127 -2.98 -16.28 8.65
C ASN A 127 -2.16 -17.57 8.54
N VAL A 128 -0.87 -17.48 8.85
CA VAL A 128 0.12 -18.57 8.74
C VAL A 128 0.70 -18.91 10.11
N PRO A 129 0.02 -19.73 10.94
CA PRO A 129 0.47 -20.04 12.30
C PRO A 129 1.82 -20.80 12.35
N SER A 130 2.19 -21.47 11.26
CA SER A 130 3.46 -22.18 11.12
C SER A 130 4.63 -21.26 10.81
N TRP A 131 4.37 -20.03 10.38
CA TRP A 131 5.39 -19.03 10.10
C TRP A 131 5.64 -18.15 11.32
N THR A 132 6.79 -17.50 11.32
CA THR A 132 7.14 -16.51 12.36
C THR A 132 6.13 -15.37 12.40
N TYR A 133 5.83 -14.85 13.59
CA TYR A 133 4.82 -13.81 13.84
C TYR A 133 4.87 -12.62 12.88
N HIS A 134 6.07 -12.21 12.44
CA HIS A 134 6.18 -11.10 11.50
C HIS A 134 5.38 -11.34 10.21
N ALA A 135 5.30 -12.56 9.68
CA ALA A 135 4.54 -12.87 8.46
C ALA A 135 3.00 -12.92 8.67
N SER A 136 2.49 -12.64 9.87
CA SER A 136 1.06 -12.69 10.15
C SER A 136 0.31 -11.44 9.70
N ASP A 137 -0.97 -11.66 9.42
CA ASP A 137 -1.97 -10.61 9.28
C ASP A 137 -2.07 -9.70 10.53
N GLU A 138 -1.95 -10.29 11.72
CA GLU A 138 -1.95 -9.54 12.98
C GLU A 138 -0.79 -8.55 13.02
N ALA A 139 0.45 -8.98 12.81
CA ALA A 139 1.61 -8.09 12.89
C ALA A 139 1.47 -6.88 11.95
N SER A 140 1.05 -7.13 10.71
CA SER A 140 0.82 -6.10 9.69
C SER A 140 -0.28 -5.11 10.11
N SER A 141 -1.36 -5.61 10.70
CA SER A 141 -2.45 -4.79 11.23
C SER A 141 -2.02 -3.95 12.43
N ARG A 142 -1.20 -4.51 13.33
CA ARG A 142 -0.67 -3.79 14.50
C ARG A 142 0.25 -2.65 14.10
N PHE A 143 1.16 -2.85 13.14
CA PHE A 143 2.01 -1.75 12.67
C PHE A 143 1.20 -0.63 12.01
N SER A 144 0.12 -0.97 11.32
CA SER A 144 -0.82 0.02 10.77
C SER A 144 -1.54 0.82 11.88
N GLN A 145 -1.90 0.17 12.99
CA GLN A 145 -2.50 0.84 14.16
C GLN A 145 -1.48 1.74 14.89
N VAL A 146 -0.24 1.26 15.04
CA VAL A 146 0.87 2.05 15.62
C VAL A 146 1.09 3.31 14.79
N MET A 147 1.10 3.21 13.46
CA MET A 147 1.19 4.37 12.56
C MET A 147 0.09 5.39 12.81
N ALA A 148 -1.17 4.95 12.97
CA ALA A 148 -2.29 5.84 13.23
C ALA A 148 -2.14 6.57 14.57
N MET A 149 -1.68 5.87 15.61
CA MET A 149 -1.50 6.43 16.96
C MET A 149 -0.28 7.36 17.04
N GLU A 150 0.87 6.93 16.54
CA GLU A 150 2.13 7.67 16.64
C GLU A 150 2.13 8.90 15.71
N GLY A 151 1.62 8.75 14.48
CA GLY A 151 1.57 9.82 13.50
C GLY A 151 0.37 10.75 13.63
N ALA A 152 -0.60 10.43 14.51
CA ALA A 152 -1.87 11.13 14.63
C ALA A 152 -2.58 11.36 13.28
N CYS A 153 -2.53 10.36 12.40
CA CYS A 153 -3.04 10.40 11.04
C CYS A 153 -4.06 9.27 10.78
N PHE A 154 -4.86 9.40 9.72
CA PHE A 154 -5.75 8.32 9.29
C PHE A 154 -4.96 7.28 8.51
N VAL A 155 -5.19 5.99 8.76
CA VAL A 155 -4.48 4.89 8.08
C VAL A 155 -5.45 4.04 7.26
N LEU A 156 -5.16 3.86 5.97
CA LEU A 156 -5.84 2.93 5.09
C LEU A 156 -5.01 1.66 4.95
N VAL A 157 -5.51 0.55 5.50
CA VAL A 157 -4.88 -0.77 5.32
C VAL A 157 -5.33 -1.35 3.97
N CYS A 158 -4.41 -1.41 3.01
CA CYS A 158 -4.66 -1.92 1.67
C CYS A 158 -3.86 -3.19 1.46
N THR A 159 -4.51 -4.28 1.04
CA THR A 159 -3.90 -5.61 1.02
C THR A 159 -4.17 -6.31 -0.29
N GLN A 160 -3.22 -7.11 -0.75
CA GLN A 160 -3.56 -8.09 -1.77
C GLN A 160 -4.43 -9.18 -1.12
N ILE A 161 -5.18 -9.90 -1.93
CA ILE A 161 -5.84 -11.15 -1.52
C ILE A 161 -5.46 -12.23 -2.51
N GLN A 162 -5.46 -13.49 -2.07
CA GLN A 162 -5.23 -14.63 -2.94
C GLN A 162 -6.40 -15.59 -2.82
N THR A 163 -7.06 -15.84 -3.94
CA THR A 163 -8.16 -16.82 -4.02
C THR A 163 -7.60 -18.21 -4.32
N PRO A 164 -8.30 -19.30 -4.00
CA PRO A 164 -7.89 -20.64 -4.40
C PRO A 164 -7.66 -20.76 -5.92
N GLU A 165 -8.56 -20.19 -6.72
CA GLU A 165 -8.43 -20.17 -8.18
C GLU A 165 -7.24 -19.31 -8.62
N GLY A 166 -6.98 -18.21 -7.92
CA GLY A 166 -5.83 -17.37 -8.18
C GLY A 166 -4.50 -18.01 -7.83
N LYS A 167 -4.43 -18.83 -6.78
CA LYS A 167 -3.25 -19.66 -6.50
C LYS A 167 -2.92 -20.56 -7.70
N VAL A 168 -3.92 -21.20 -8.31
CA VAL A 168 -3.73 -21.98 -9.55
C VAL A 168 -3.25 -21.08 -10.71
N ARG A 169 -3.88 -19.91 -10.91
CA ARG A 169 -3.49 -18.96 -11.98
C ARG A 169 -2.10 -18.35 -11.81
N SER A 170 -1.61 -18.25 -10.58
CA SER A 170 -0.27 -17.74 -10.27
C SER A 170 0.85 -18.60 -10.84
N LYS A 171 0.56 -19.90 -11.11
CA LYS A 171 1.52 -20.93 -11.53
C LYS A 171 2.64 -21.17 -10.50
N LEU A 172 2.36 -20.89 -9.23
CA LEU A 172 3.25 -21.12 -8.09
C LEU A 172 2.54 -22.07 -7.08
N PRO A 173 2.33 -23.34 -7.44
CA PRO A 173 1.54 -24.27 -6.62
C PRO A 173 2.19 -24.54 -5.25
N ASP A 174 3.52 -24.51 -5.18
CA ASP A 174 4.31 -24.82 -3.99
C ASP A 174 4.75 -23.57 -3.21
N PHE A 175 4.19 -22.41 -3.56
CA PHE A 175 4.44 -21.16 -2.83
C PHE A 175 3.39 -21.02 -1.73
N ASP A 176 3.79 -21.40 -0.52
CA ASP A 176 3.07 -21.28 0.75
C ASP A 176 3.93 -20.51 1.76
#